data_AF-A0A816G8Q7-F1
#
_entry.id   AF-A0A816G8Q7-F1
#
_cell.length_a   1.000
_cell.length_b   1.000
_cell.length_c   1.000
_cell.angle_alpha   90.00
_cell.angle_beta   90.00
_cell.angle_gamma   90.00
#
_symmetry.space_group_name_H-M   'P 1'
#
loop_
_entity.id
_entity.type
_entity.pdbx_description
1 polymer ?
#
loop_
_entity_poly.entity_id
_entity_poly.type
_entity_poly.pdbx_seq_one_letter_code
_entity_poly.pdbx_strand_id
1 'polypeptide(L)'
;LSSSSYQQRCDELRLRQQTELDQVKTLEQDFEMLKYAKKQVELKEEEIADLKDRLVGLGQAKELEKDLLQKQLNDLKNEINDLRERFEVENGELRNQVADLEMFRAKQDSYLARRQQQKDTFKFKEEDHVRKLECIVTKDQVDRDRMKRDMIQKMNHVAAEFRRASNKQMAETTKRTINENARIEQTVDDMEDITTRVEHENEHMFDANNQLEMSIQALRNKEQQHAFQHATSAEIIQLLANMLTNQEQIIVQKQEQVAQMDVAERRMSELRSLIFNNEKTYPNLRQENKSYTEQLNELDEAIAKKSKDKTIILANLRRAVGLITESLKIRDEEKASGFTADRSRDLIASEKTGNLFKQLHEILTSTENEVDLEEIEPQSSDLENKRTTLNVREAGKRRDNLSYALGDIGFVPRRDAILLTNFDKMQQQVYPARERDIVRRTAKKSVAVQTPGLARGSFGSDVSLNHLGPYDNNVHDSTREQFNRPTFGPVARVPHVISATNRVVQYLF
;
A
#
# COMPACT_ATOMS: atom_id res chain seq x y z
N LEU A 1 -193.28 108.05 157.25
CA LEU A 1 -191.90 108.51 157.00
C LEU A 1 -190.94 107.37 157.31
N SER A 2 -190.44 106.65 156.28
CA SER A 2 -189.37 105.62 156.41
C SER A 2 -189.06 104.94 155.06
N SER A 3 -190.09 104.60 154.28
CA SER A 3 -189.98 103.68 153.13
C SER A 3 -189.10 104.14 151.96
N SER A 4 -188.86 105.44 151.76
CA SER A 4 -188.21 105.93 150.53
C SER A 4 -186.68 105.79 150.52
N SER A 5 -186.03 105.75 151.68
CA SER A 5 -184.57 105.73 151.79
C SER A 5 -183.98 104.34 151.56
N TYR A 6 -184.63 103.31 152.12
CA TYR A 6 -184.24 101.91 151.88
C TYR A 6 -184.43 101.50 150.42
N GLN A 7 -185.49 101.99 149.75
CA GLN A 7 -185.75 101.73 148.34
C GLN A 7 -184.55 102.15 147.47
N GLN A 8 -184.13 103.43 147.57
CA GLN A 8 -182.98 103.94 146.81
C GLN A 8 -181.69 103.16 147.05
N ARG A 9 -181.40 102.75 148.29
CA ARG A 9 -180.17 102.00 148.58
C ARG A 9 -180.23 100.54 148.11
N CYS A 10 -181.41 99.92 148.11
CA CYS A 10 -181.60 98.60 147.49
C CYS A 10 -181.48 98.68 145.96
N ASP A 11 -182.01 99.74 145.33
CA ASP A 11 -181.95 99.91 143.88
C ASP A 11 -180.55 100.36 143.41
N GLU A 12 -179.79 101.13 144.21
CA GLU A 12 -178.37 101.40 143.96
C GLU A 12 -177.52 100.12 144.08
N LEU A 13 -177.77 99.29 145.09
CA LEU A 13 -177.07 98.00 145.23
C LEU A 13 -177.40 97.03 144.09
N ARG A 14 -178.66 96.99 143.64
CA ARG A 14 -179.06 96.25 142.42
C ARG A 14 -178.35 96.78 141.18
N LEU A 15 -178.27 98.10 141.02
CA LEU A 15 -177.60 98.71 139.86
C LEU A 15 -176.10 98.38 139.88
N ARG A 16 -175.43 98.47 141.03
CA ARG A 16 -174.02 98.06 141.20
C ARG A 16 -173.84 96.57 140.88
N GLN A 17 -174.64 95.70 141.47
CA GLN A 17 -174.62 94.25 141.21
C GLN A 17 -174.86 93.95 139.72
N GLN A 18 -175.74 94.71 139.06
CA GLN A 18 -176.00 94.56 137.63
C GLN A 18 -174.82 95.06 136.78
N THR A 19 -174.19 96.19 137.13
CA THR A 19 -172.96 96.63 136.45
C THR A 19 -171.77 95.71 136.69
N GLU A 20 -171.67 95.07 137.86
CA GLU A 20 -170.67 94.05 138.15
C GLU A 20 -170.94 92.76 137.35
N LEU A 21 -172.19 92.33 137.24
CA LEU A 21 -172.59 91.21 136.38
C LEU A 21 -172.35 91.50 134.89
N ASP A 22 -172.61 92.72 134.43
CA ASP A 22 -172.39 93.11 133.05
C ASP A 22 -170.87 93.29 132.76
N GLN A 23 -170.08 93.75 133.73
CA GLN A 23 -168.61 93.71 133.66
C GLN A 23 -168.07 92.28 133.59
N VAL A 24 -168.59 91.36 134.41
CA VAL A 24 -168.23 89.94 134.35
C VAL A 24 -168.55 89.36 132.96
N LYS A 25 -169.73 89.63 132.39
CA LYS A 25 -170.07 89.20 131.02
C LYS A 25 -169.11 89.78 129.96
N THR A 26 -168.72 91.06 130.07
CA THR A 26 -167.72 91.62 129.14
C THR A 26 -166.35 90.95 129.31
N LEU A 27 -165.94 90.63 130.55
CA LEU A 27 -164.69 89.90 130.81
C LEU A 27 -164.76 88.44 130.34
N GLU A 28 -165.92 87.79 130.40
CA GLU A 28 -166.17 86.47 129.82
C GLU A 28 -166.07 86.52 128.28
N GLN A 29 -166.68 87.52 127.63
CA GLN A 29 -166.58 87.73 126.18
C GLN A 29 -165.15 88.08 125.75
N ASP A 30 -164.46 88.95 126.47
CA ASP A 30 -163.04 89.25 126.24
C ASP A 30 -162.17 88.00 126.46
N PHE A 31 -162.47 87.16 127.45
CA PHE A 31 -161.78 85.89 127.67
C PHE A 31 -162.03 84.89 126.54
N GLU A 32 -163.25 84.79 126.00
CA GLU A 32 -163.52 83.97 124.82
C GLU A 32 -162.84 84.51 123.55
N MET A 33 -162.83 85.84 123.35
CA MET A 33 -162.08 86.48 122.25
C MET A 33 -160.57 86.26 122.39
N LEU A 34 -160.01 86.41 123.58
CA LEU A 34 -158.59 86.13 123.87
C LEU A 34 -158.26 84.66 123.67
N LYS A 35 -159.14 83.74 124.06
CA LYS A 35 -159.00 82.29 123.84
C LYS A 35 -159.06 81.93 122.36
N TYR A 36 -159.94 82.57 121.58
CA TYR A 36 -160.01 82.42 120.13
C TYR A 36 -158.76 83.01 119.45
N ALA A 37 -158.34 84.21 119.83
CA ALA A 37 -157.13 84.85 119.31
C ALA A 37 -155.87 84.04 119.64
N LYS A 38 -155.76 83.51 120.87
CA LYS A 38 -154.67 82.61 121.28
C LYS A 38 -154.66 81.35 120.43
N LYS A 39 -155.81 80.71 120.19
CA LYS A 39 -155.90 79.55 119.30
C LYS A 39 -155.54 79.87 117.84
N GLN A 40 -155.88 81.06 117.35
CA GLN A 40 -155.46 81.50 116.01
C GLN A 40 -153.96 81.81 115.94
N VAL A 41 -153.35 82.31 117.02
CA VAL A 41 -151.89 82.44 117.14
C VAL A 41 -151.23 81.07 117.16
N GLU A 42 -151.71 80.13 117.99
CA GLU A 42 -151.21 78.74 118.06
C GLU A 42 -151.25 78.05 116.68
N LEU A 43 -152.39 78.11 115.97
CA LEU A 43 -152.52 77.58 114.61
C LEU A 43 -151.57 78.25 113.59
N LYS A 44 -151.25 79.54 113.79
CA LYS A 44 -150.28 80.25 112.94
C LYS A 44 -148.84 79.97 113.32
N GLU A 45 -148.55 79.66 114.58
CA GLU A 45 -147.24 79.19 115.04
C GLU A 45 -146.97 77.76 114.52
N GLU A 46 -147.99 76.89 114.51
CA GLU A 46 -147.97 75.58 113.85
C GLU A 46 -147.73 75.70 112.33
N GLU A 47 -148.52 76.52 111.62
CA GLU A 47 -148.33 76.75 110.17
C GLU A 47 -146.94 77.35 109.85
N ILE A 48 -146.44 78.24 110.71
CA ILE A 48 -145.09 78.81 110.59
C ILE A 48 -144.00 77.75 110.87
N ALA A 49 -144.25 76.77 111.75
CA ALA A 49 -143.34 75.66 111.98
C ALA A 49 -143.29 74.71 110.76
N ASP A 50 -144.45 74.28 110.25
CA ASP A 50 -144.56 73.45 109.04
C ASP A 50 -143.87 74.11 107.82
N LEU A 51 -144.07 75.43 107.65
CA LEU A 51 -143.43 76.19 106.58
C LEU A 51 -141.91 76.35 106.78
N LYS A 52 -141.42 76.46 108.02
CA LYS A 52 -139.97 76.46 108.32
C LYS A 52 -139.35 75.10 108.05
N ASP A 53 -139.95 74.01 108.51
CA ASP A 53 -139.42 72.67 108.30
C ASP A 53 -139.44 72.28 106.82
N ARG A 54 -140.48 72.68 106.08
CA ARG A 54 -140.53 72.54 104.63
C ARG A 54 -139.47 73.40 103.92
N LEU A 55 -139.18 74.61 104.40
CA LEU A 55 -138.11 75.46 103.87
C LEU A 55 -136.72 74.86 104.14
N VAL A 56 -136.49 74.31 105.33
CA VAL A 56 -135.24 73.61 105.70
C VAL A 56 -135.06 72.36 104.85
N GLY A 57 -136.10 71.52 104.70
CA GLY A 57 -136.05 70.33 103.86
C GLY A 57 -135.81 70.65 102.37
N LEU A 58 -136.40 71.73 101.85
CA LEU A 58 -136.13 72.21 100.49
C LEU A 58 -134.71 72.78 100.34
N GLY A 59 -134.20 73.45 101.37
CA GLY A 59 -132.80 73.88 101.44
C GLY A 59 -131.83 72.70 101.37
N GLN A 60 -132.03 71.70 102.23
CA GLN A 60 -131.22 70.47 102.26
C GLN A 60 -131.31 69.69 100.94
N ALA A 61 -132.50 69.56 100.34
CA ALA A 61 -132.67 68.91 99.04
C ALA A 61 -131.89 69.63 97.93
N LYS A 62 -131.92 70.97 97.92
CA LYS A 62 -131.16 71.80 96.97
C LYS A 62 -129.64 71.73 97.20
N GLU A 63 -129.20 71.62 98.45
CA GLU A 63 -127.78 71.43 98.78
C GLU A 63 -127.30 70.03 98.33
N LEU A 64 -128.10 68.98 98.55
CA LEU A 64 -127.81 67.63 98.05
C LEU A 64 -127.79 67.55 96.52
N GLU A 65 -128.72 68.22 95.83
CA GLU A 65 -128.73 68.33 94.36
C GLU A 65 -127.47 69.07 93.86
N LYS A 66 -127.14 70.21 94.46
CA LYS A 66 -125.94 70.99 94.15
C LYS A 66 -124.67 70.16 94.35
N ASP A 67 -124.55 69.42 95.46
CA ASP A 67 -123.39 68.58 95.75
C ASP A 67 -123.28 67.37 94.81
N LEU A 68 -124.41 66.81 94.37
CA LEU A 68 -124.46 65.74 93.37
C LEU A 68 -124.02 66.26 91.99
N LEU A 69 -124.56 67.41 91.56
CA LEU A 69 -124.14 68.07 90.32
C LEU A 69 -122.68 68.51 90.37
N GLN A 70 -122.19 68.97 91.52
CA GLN A 70 -120.79 69.37 91.70
C GLN A 70 -119.84 68.16 91.66
N LYS A 71 -120.25 66.99 92.16
CA LYS A 71 -119.54 65.72 91.99
C LYS A 71 -119.49 65.33 90.52
N GLN A 72 -120.63 65.19 89.85
CA GLN A 72 -120.71 64.87 88.42
C GLN A 72 -119.87 65.81 87.55
N LEU A 73 -119.88 67.12 87.84
CA LEU A 73 -119.08 68.12 87.14
C LEU A 73 -117.57 67.96 87.38
N ASN A 74 -117.16 67.55 88.58
CA ASN A 74 -115.76 67.22 88.89
C ASN A 74 -115.35 65.88 88.26
N ASP A 75 -116.21 64.87 88.29
CA ASP A 75 -115.96 63.55 87.70
C ASP A 75 -115.77 63.68 86.18
N LEU A 76 -116.65 64.42 85.49
CA LEU A 76 -116.52 64.74 84.06
C LEU A 76 -115.26 65.57 83.74
N LYS A 77 -114.86 66.49 84.62
CA LYS A 77 -113.58 67.22 84.45
C LYS A 77 -112.38 66.29 84.57
N ASN A 78 -112.40 65.37 85.52
CA ASN A 78 -111.35 64.39 85.71
C ASN A 78 -111.28 63.45 84.49
N GLU A 79 -112.41 62.91 84.02
CA GLU A 79 -112.46 62.09 82.80
C GLU A 79 -111.93 62.83 81.56
N ILE A 80 -112.28 64.11 81.38
CA ILE A 80 -111.76 64.95 80.29
C ILE A 80 -110.24 65.17 80.43
N ASN A 81 -109.72 65.36 81.64
CA ASN A 81 -108.28 65.47 81.88
C ASN A 81 -107.57 64.13 81.62
N ASP A 82 -108.08 63.01 82.11
CA ASP A 82 -107.54 61.67 81.88
C ASP A 82 -107.53 61.30 80.39
N LEU A 83 -108.58 61.69 79.64
CA LEU A 83 -108.63 61.55 78.18
C LEU A 83 -107.59 62.44 77.51
N ARG A 84 -107.45 63.69 77.96
CA ARG A 84 -106.46 64.63 77.43
C ARG A 84 -105.03 64.14 77.67
N GLU A 85 -104.69 63.68 78.88
CA GLU A 85 -103.35 63.16 79.20
C GLU A 85 -103.05 61.90 78.37
N ARG A 86 -104.01 60.99 78.20
CA ARG A 86 -103.87 59.85 77.29
C ARG A 86 -103.59 60.29 75.84
N PHE A 87 -104.33 61.26 75.31
CA PHE A 87 -104.07 61.77 73.97
C PHE A 87 -102.75 62.57 73.86
N GLU A 88 -102.31 63.27 74.91
CA GLU A 88 -101.01 63.95 74.91
C GLU A 88 -99.84 62.95 74.94
N VAL A 89 -99.95 61.84 75.67
CA VAL A 89 -99.00 60.72 75.63
C VAL A 89 -98.99 60.04 74.26
N GLU A 90 -100.16 59.67 73.70
CA GLU A 90 -100.28 59.05 72.38
C GLU A 90 -99.69 59.95 71.27
N ASN A 91 -99.99 61.26 71.30
CA ASN A 91 -99.37 62.21 70.37
C ASN A 91 -97.86 62.35 70.58
N GLY A 92 -97.34 62.15 71.79
CA GLY A 92 -95.90 62.09 72.08
C GLY A 92 -95.26 60.84 71.47
N GLU A 93 -95.85 59.67 71.67
CA GLU A 93 -95.38 58.41 71.10
C GLU A 93 -95.42 58.43 69.56
N LEU A 94 -96.49 58.92 68.96
CA LEU A 94 -96.60 59.07 67.49
C LEU A 94 -95.53 60.02 66.93
N ARG A 95 -95.19 61.12 67.62
CA ARG A 95 -94.08 62.00 67.22
C ARG A 95 -92.73 61.29 67.27
N ASN A 96 -92.48 60.48 68.30
CA ASN A 96 -91.26 59.69 68.42
C ASN A 96 -91.16 58.64 67.30
N GLN A 97 -92.26 57.94 66.99
CA GLN A 97 -92.33 56.98 65.88
C GLN A 97 -92.07 57.66 64.52
N VAL A 98 -92.62 58.87 64.28
CA VAL A 98 -92.31 59.66 63.08
C VAL A 98 -90.84 60.03 63.01
N ALA A 99 -90.23 60.49 64.11
CA ALA A 99 -88.81 60.83 64.15
C ALA A 99 -87.90 59.60 63.89
N ASP A 100 -88.26 58.42 64.41
CA ASP A 100 -87.56 57.17 64.13
C ASP A 100 -87.69 56.75 62.66
N LEU A 101 -88.85 56.94 62.04
CA LEU A 101 -89.06 56.69 60.60
C LEU A 101 -88.28 57.67 59.72
N GLU A 102 -88.19 58.94 60.10
CA GLU A 102 -87.35 59.94 59.42
C GLU A 102 -85.86 59.60 59.55
N MET A 103 -85.40 59.22 60.74
CA MET A 103 -84.03 58.73 60.95
C MET A 103 -83.75 57.44 60.17
N PHE A 104 -84.70 56.51 60.07
CA PHE A 104 -84.57 55.30 59.25
C PHE A 104 -84.44 55.65 57.77
N ARG A 105 -85.27 56.57 57.27
CA ARG A 105 -85.23 57.05 55.88
C ARG A 105 -83.89 57.73 55.55
N ALA A 106 -83.41 58.62 56.42
CA ALA A 106 -82.10 59.27 56.25
C ALA A 106 -80.94 58.26 56.25
N LYS A 107 -81.00 57.19 57.09
CA LYS A 107 -80.05 56.08 57.06
C LYS A 107 -80.13 55.30 55.75
N GLN A 108 -81.35 54.98 55.28
CA GLN A 108 -81.58 54.29 54.00
C GLN A 108 -81.00 55.07 52.82
N ASP A 109 -81.26 56.37 52.73
CA ASP A 109 -80.75 57.23 51.65
C ASP A 109 -79.22 57.34 51.69
N SER A 110 -78.62 57.42 52.89
CA SER A 110 -77.16 57.35 53.09
C SER A 110 -76.56 56.01 52.63
N TYR A 111 -77.20 54.88 52.94
CA TYR A 111 -76.77 53.57 52.45
C TYR A 111 -76.92 53.42 50.92
N LEU A 112 -77.97 54.00 50.33
CA LEU A 112 -78.17 54.01 48.88
C LEU A 112 -77.10 54.87 48.17
N ALA A 113 -76.81 56.06 48.69
CA ALA A 113 -75.75 56.93 48.18
C ALA A 113 -74.37 56.24 48.27
N ARG A 114 -74.03 55.64 49.42
CA ARG A 114 -72.79 54.87 49.60
C ARG A 114 -72.70 53.67 48.65
N ARG A 115 -73.80 52.94 48.46
CA ARG A 115 -73.87 51.81 47.51
C ARG A 115 -73.69 52.28 46.07
N GLN A 116 -74.22 53.45 45.70
CA GLN A 116 -74.03 54.03 44.37
C GLN A 116 -72.58 54.48 44.15
N GLN A 117 -71.98 55.21 45.09
CA GLN A 117 -70.56 55.55 45.07
C GLN A 117 -69.66 54.31 44.94
N GLN A 118 -69.99 53.22 45.63
CA GLN A 118 -69.30 51.93 45.47
C GLN A 118 -69.45 51.37 44.05
N LYS A 119 -70.66 51.32 43.48
CA LYS A 119 -70.87 50.88 42.09
C LYS A 119 -70.04 51.69 41.09
N ASP A 120 -70.03 53.01 41.22
CA ASP A 120 -69.35 53.87 40.25
C ASP A 120 -67.82 53.83 40.41
N THR A 121 -67.30 53.66 41.63
CA THR A 121 -65.86 53.37 41.85
C THR A 121 -65.46 51.95 41.41
N PHE A 122 -66.38 50.97 41.38
CA PHE A 122 -66.14 49.68 40.74
C PHE A 122 -66.08 49.81 39.21
N LYS A 123 -67.06 50.46 38.57
CA LYS A 123 -67.05 50.71 37.12
C LYS A 123 -65.79 51.44 36.67
N PHE A 124 -65.39 52.51 37.37
CA PHE A 124 -64.18 53.27 37.05
C PHE A 124 -62.93 52.37 37.08
N LYS A 125 -62.82 51.48 38.06
CA LYS A 125 -61.72 50.50 38.13
C LYS A 125 -61.80 49.45 37.02
N GLU A 126 -63.00 48.97 36.69
CA GLU A 126 -63.22 48.02 35.60
C GLU A 126 -62.78 48.62 34.26
N GLU A 127 -63.20 49.85 33.95
CA GLU A 127 -62.75 50.60 32.77
C GLU A 127 -61.24 50.86 32.77
N ASP A 128 -60.65 51.28 33.89
CA ASP A 128 -59.20 51.49 34.03
C ASP A 128 -58.41 50.18 33.84
N HIS A 129 -58.90 49.06 34.35
CA HIS A 129 -58.32 47.74 34.13
C HIS A 129 -58.44 47.28 32.67
N VAL A 130 -59.58 47.50 32.01
CA VAL A 130 -59.75 47.21 30.57
C VAL A 130 -58.77 48.02 29.73
N ARG A 131 -58.70 49.35 29.92
CA ARG A 131 -57.75 50.24 29.21
C ARG A 131 -56.29 49.83 29.45
N LYS A 132 -55.95 49.36 30.66
CA LYS A 132 -54.61 48.83 30.98
C LYS A 132 -54.33 47.52 30.27
N LEU A 133 -55.29 46.60 30.18
CA LEU A 133 -55.16 45.36 29.42
C LEU A 133 -55.00 45.63 27.92
N GLU A 134 -55.80 46.54 27.35
CA GLU A 134 -55.67 46.98 25.95
C GLU A 134 -54.29 47.58 25.66
N CYS A 135 -53.78 48.44 26.54
CA CYS A 135 -52.44 49.02 26.44
C CYS A 135 -51.33 47.94 26.51
N ILE A 136 -51.47 46.93 27.38
CA ILE A 136 -50.52 45.82 27.48
C ILE A 136 -50.58 44.93 26.22
N VAL A 137 -51.77 44.56 25.74
CA VAL A 137 -51.97 43.71 24.56
C VAL A 137 -51.47 44.38 23.28
N THR A 138 -51.79 45.67 23.08
CA THR A 138 -51.30 46.43 21.92
C THR A 138 -49.78 46.61 21.96
N LYS A 139 -49.19 46.87 23.14
CA LYS A 139 -47.73 46.91 23.29
C LYS A 139 -47.08 45.56 22.98
N ASP A 140 -47.56 44.47 23.56
CA ASP A 140 -47.03 43.11 23.32
C ASP A 140 -47.16 42.71 21.83
N GLN A 141 -48.24 43.10 21.15
CA GLN A 141 -48.34 42.95 19.69
C GLN A 141 -47.26 43.74 18.94
N VAL A 142 -47.05 45.02 19.27
CA VAL A 142 -46.02 45.87 18.65
C VAL A 142 -44.61 45.35 18.92
N ASP A 143 -44.30 44.90 20.13
CA ASP A 143 -43.00 44.33 20.50
C ASP A 143 -42.76 42.98 19.79
N ARG A 144 -43.77 42.12 19.65
CA ARG A 144 -43.69 40.90 18.82
C ARG A 144 -43.47 41.22 17.33
N ASP A 145 -44.19 42.18 16.76
CA ASP A 145 -44.08 42.55 15.34
C ASP A 145 -42.79 43.35 15.05
N ARG A 146 -42.20 44.00 16.05
CA ARG A 146 -40.81 44.45 16.01
C ARG A 146 -39.85 43.25 16.02
N MET A 147 -39.98 42.32 16.97
CA MET A 147 -39.08 41.17 17.07
C MET A 147 -39.08 40.30 15.79
N LYS A 148 -40.25 40.09 15.17
CA LYS A 148 -40.36 39.44 13.84
C LYS A 148 -39.55 40.17 12.78
N ARG A 149 -39.64 41.51 12.71
CA ARG A 149 -38.87 42.32 11.74
C ARG A 149 -37.36 42.23 12.02
N ASP A 150 -36.94 42.38 13.27
CA ASP A 150 -35.53 42.26 13.67
C ASP A 150 -34.97 40.85 13.35
N MET A 151 -35.77 39.80 13.53
CA MET A 151 -35.42 38.42 13.17
C MET A 151 -35.31 38.22 11.65
N ILE A 152 -36.28 38.72 10.87
CA ILE A 152 -36.26 38.65 9.39
C ILE A 152 -35.08 39.44 8.82
N GLN A 153 -34.76 40.61 9.38
CA GLN A 153 -33.58 41.38 9.00
C GLN A 153 -32.28 40.62 9.28
N LYS A 154 -32.13 40.01 10.47
CA LYS A 154 -30.98 39.15 10.79
C LYS A 154 -30.88 37.93 9.88
N MET A 155 -32.00 37.27 9.59
CA MET A 155 -32.04 36.13 8.65
C MET A 155 -31.64 36.55 7.23
N ASN A 156 -32.15 37.69 6.74
CA ASN A 156 -31.79 38.23 5.43
C ASN A 156 -30.31 38.66 5.37
N HIS A 157 -29.77 39.20 6.46
CA HIS A 157 -28.35 39.52 6.59
C HIS A 157 -27.50 38.24 6.54
N VAL A 158 -27.82 37.20 7.33
CA VAL A 158 -27.12 35.90 7.29
C VAL A 158 -27.24 35.24 5.91
N ALA A 159 -28.39 35.34 5.23
CA ALA A 159 -28.55 34.85 3.87
C ALA A 159 -27.71 35.64 2.84
N ALA A 160 -27.52 36.95 3.03
CA ALA A 160 -26.63 37.76 2.20
C ALA A 160 -25.15 37.44 2.47
N GLU A 161 -24.76 37.28 3.74
CA GLU A 161 -23.43 36.81 4.15
C GLU A 161 -23.12 35.44 3.56
N PHE A 162 -24.05 34.47 3.66
CA PHE A 162 -23.87 33.14 3.09
C PHE A 162 -23.73 33.17 1.56
N ARG A 163 -24.54 33.97 0.86
CA ARG A 163 -24.40 34.18 -0.60
C ARG A 163 -23.05 34.82 -0.96
N ARG A 164 -22.58 35.81 -0.20
CA ARG A 164 -21.26 36.44 -0.40
C ARG A 164 -20.12 35.44 -0.17
N ALA A 165 -20.17 34.70 0.93
CA ALA A 165 -19.16 33.71 1.29
C ALA A 165 -19.12 32.56 0.28
N SER A 166 -20.27 32.03 -0.11
CA SER A 166 -20.40 30.98 -1.13
C SER A 166 -19.87 31.45 -2.49
N ASN A 167 -20.31 32.62 -2.99
CA ASN A 167 -19.83 33.16 -4.25
C ASN A 167 -18.31 33.45 -4.22
N LYS A 168 -17.79 33.98 -3.10
CA LYS A 168 -16.36 34.21 -2.90
C LYS A 168 -15.58 32.89 -2.92
N GLN A 169 -16.02 31.89 -2.16
CA GLN A 169 -15.36 30.59 -2.08
C GLN A 169 -15.41 29.83 -3.42
N MET A 170 -16.51 29.94 -4.16
CA MET A 170 -16.61 29.41 -5.53
C MET A 170 -15.60 30.11 -6.44
N ALA A 171 -15.54 31.45 -6.43
CA ALA A 171 -14.57 32.21 -7.23
C ALA A 171 -13.11 31.89 -6.85
N GLU A 172 -12.80 31.73 -5.56
CA GLU A 172 -11.47 31.34 -5.08
C GLU A 172 -11.12 29.89 -5.46
N THR A 173 -12.07 28.97 -5.41
CA THR A 173 -11.90 27.58 -5.86
C THR A 173 -11.69 27.52 -7.36
N THR A 174 -12.55 28.14 -8.17
CA THR A 174 -12.42 28.18 -9.63
C THR A 174 -11.10 28.84 -10.04
N LYS A 175 -10.69 29.94 -9.39
CA LYS A 175 -9.39 30.57 -9.62
C LYS A 175 -8.23 29.66 -9.25
N ARG A 176 -8.31 28.90 -8.15
CA ARG A 176 -7.30 27.88 -7.80
C ARG A 176 -7.23 26.82 -8.89
N THR A 177 -8.35 26.22 -9.30
CA THR A 177 -8.37 25.16 -10.32
C THR A 177 -7.83 25.66 -11.66
N ILE A 178 -8.16 26.87 -12.12
CA ILE A 178 -7.56 27.45 -13.34
C ILE A 178 -6.04 27.62 -13.18
N ASN A 179 -5.58 28.17 -12.06
CA ASN A 179 -4.15 28.36 -11.78
C ASN A 179 -3.39 27.03 -11.56
N GLU A 180 -4.09 25.96 -11.19
CA GLU A 180 -3.54 24.62 -10.94
C GLU A 180 -3.49 23.82 -12.25
N ASN A 181 -4.54 23.87 -13.06
CA ASN A 181 -4.55 23.36 -14.44
C ASN A 181 -3.45 24.02 -15.28
N ALA A 182 -3.33 25.35 -15.27
CA ALA A 182 -2.28 26.06 -16.01
C ALA A 182 -0.85 25.71 -15.57
N ARG A 183 -0.67 25.23 -14.33
CA ARG A 183 0.61 24.67 -13.85
C ARG A 183 0.82 23.23 -14.28
N ILE A 184 -0.25 22.43 -14.29
CA ILE A 184 -0.22 21.06 -14.79
C ILE A 184 0.10 21.07 -16.29
N GLU A 185 -0.58 21.91 -17.06
CA GLU A 185 -0.29 22.21 -18.48
C GLU A 185 1.19 22.57 -18.66
N GLN A 186 1.70 23.58 -17.95
CA GLN A 186 3.14 23.92 -18.01
C GLN A 186 4.06 22.72 -17.67
N THR A 187 3.73 21.90 -16.66
CA THR A 187 4.56 20.71 -16.34
C THR A 187 4.39 19.55 -17.33
N VAL A 188 3.33 19.55 -18.14
CA VAL A 188 3.16 18.62 -19.27
C VAL A 188 3.98 19.12 -20.46
N ASP A 189 3.96 20.42 -20.76
CA ASP A 189 4.83 21.05 -21.75
C ASP A 189 6.32 20.79 -21.43
N ASP A 190 6.74 21.03 -20.17
CA ASP A 190 8.09 20.72 -19.68
C ASP A 190 8.45 19.21 -19.84
N MET A 191 7.46 18.30 -19.74
CA MET A 191 7.66 16.86 -19.95
C MET A 191 7.66 16.47 -21.43
N GLU A 192 6.95 17.18 -22.30
CA GLU A 192 6.97 16.98 -23.75
C GLU A 192 8.32 17.44 -24.33
N ASP A 193 8.86 18.57 -23.88
CA ASP A 193 10.23 19.04 -24.20
C ASP A 193 11.30 18.03 -23.74
N ILE A 194 11.14 17.40 -22.56
CA ILE A 194 12.05 16.34 -22.10
C ILE A 194 11.89 15.07 -22.94
N THR A 195 10.66 14.70 -23.30
CA THR A 195 10.35 13.48 -24.06
C THR A 195 10.90 13.57 -25.47
N THR A 196 10.59 14.64 -26.20
CA THR A 196 11.08 14.89 -27.56
C THR A 196 12.61 14.97 -27.61
N ARG A 197 13.27 15.54 -26.60
CA ARG A 197 14.74 15.52 -26.49
C ARG A 197 15.28 14.10 -26.30
N VAL A 198 14.64 13.27 -25.46
CA VAL A 198 15.03 11.87 -25.26
C VAL A 198 14.74 11.02 -26.50
N GLU A 199 13.68 11.28 -27.25
CA GLU A 199 13.42 10.66 -28.55
C GLU A 199 14.54 10.99 -29.54
N HIS A 200 14.93 12.26 -29.66
CA HIS A 200 16.03 12.67 -30.54
C HIS A 200 17.41 12.14 -30.09
N GLU A 201 17.67 12.06 -28.78
CA GLU A 201 18.85 11.37 -28.23
C GLU A 201 18.85 9.88 -28.62
N ASN A 202 17.69 9.21 -28.62
CA ASN A 202 17.55 7.81 -29.05
C ASN A 202 17.71 7.64 -30.58
N GLU A 203 17.17 8.54 -31.40
CA GLU A 203 17.37 8.55 -32.86
C GLU A 203 18.87 8.65 -33.20
N HIS A 204 19.57 9.62 -32.60
CA HIS A 204 21.01 9.80 -32.78
C HIS A 204 21.81 8.54 -32.35
N MET A 205 21.43 7.92 -31.23
CA MET A 205 22.08 6.68 -30.76
C MET A 205 21.76 5.46 -31.64
N PHE A 206 20.56 5.40 -32.24
CA PHE A 206 20.20 4.38 -33.22
C PHE A 206 21.01 4.53 -34.52
N ASP A 207 21.12 5.74 -35.05
CA ASP A 207 21.95 6.02 -36.24
C ASP A 207 23.45 5.77 -35.97
N ALA A 208 23.96 6.15 -34.80
CA ALA A 208 25.33 5.83 -34.39
C ALA A 208 25.55 4.30 -34.29
N ASN A 209 24.59 3.56 -33.75
CA ASN A 209 24.66 2.09 -33.70
C ASN A 209 24.60 1.47 -35.10
N ASN A 210 23.72 1.95 -35.99
CA ASN A 210 23.65 1.49 -37.39
C ASN A 210 24.98 1.71 -38.12
N GLN A 211 25.63 2.86 -37.94
CA GLN A 211 26.95 3.15 -38.50
C GLN A 211 28.04 2.22 -37.93
N LEU A 212 27.99 1.92 -36.63
CA LEU A 212 28.90 0.94 -36.00
C LEU A 212 28.66 -0.48 -36.51
N GLU A 213 27.41 -0.92 -36.68
CA GLU A 213 27.08 -2.23 -37.24
C GLU A 213 27.52 -2.37 -38.70
N MET A 214 27.32 -1.33 -39.53
CA MET A 214 27.86 -1.28 -40.89
C MET A 214 29.40 -1.36 -40.91
N SER A 215 30.07 -0.66 -39.99
CA SER A 215 31.53 -0.70 -39.85
C SER A 215 32.03 -2.08 -39.40
N ILE A 216 31.38 -2.69 -38.40
CA ILE A 216 31.67 -4.05 -37.93
C ILE A 216 31.47 -5.07 -39.06
N GLN A 217 30.40 -4.95 -39.85
CA GLN A 217 30.16 -5.86 -40.97
C GLN A 217 31.19 -5.67 -42.10
N ALA A 218 31.60 -4.44 -42.40
CA ALA A 218 32.67 -4.17 -43.35
C ALA A 218 34.03 -4.73 -42.87
N LEU A 219 34.31 -4.68 -41.56
CA LEU A 219 35.50 -5.29 -40.96
C LEU A 219 35.43 -6.83 -40.99
N ARG A 220 34.30 -7.45 -40.64
CA ARG A 220 34.08 -8.91 -40.75
C ARG A 220 34.25 -9.41 -42.18
N ASN A 221 33.73 -8.69 -43.17
CA ASN A 221 33.90 -9.05 -44.59
C ASN A 221 35.39 -9.03 -44.99
N LYS A 222 36.17 -8.04 -44.52
CA LYS A 222 37.63 -7.97 -44.73
C LYS A 222 38.37 -9.08 -43.99
N GLU A 223 38.00 -9.37 -42.74
CA GLU A 223 38.57 -10.46 -41.95
C GLU A 223 38.34 -11.82 -42.63
N GLN A 224 37.12 -12.09 -43.10
CA GLN A 224 36.80 -13.30 -43.86
C GLN A 224 37.60 -13.39 -45.17
N GLN A 225 37.75 -12.27 -45.90
CA GLN A 225 38.58 -12.21 -47.10
C GLN A 225 40.06 -12.48 -46.80
N HIS A 226 40.61 -11.89 -45.74
CA HIS A 226 41.98 -12.16 -45.29
C HIS A 226 42.15 -13.61 -44.81
N ALA A 227 41.20 -14.16 -44.07
CA ALA A 227 41.23 -15.56 -43.63
C ALA A 227 41.22 -16.53 -44.82
N PHE A 228 40.41 -16.26 -45.85
CA PHE A 228 40.43 -17.03 -47.10
C PHE A 228 41.75 -16.90 -47.87
N GLN A 229 42.30 -15.69 -47.98
CA GLN A 229 43.61 -15.45 -48.59
C GLN A 229 44.75 -16.14 -47.81
N HIS A 230 44.70 -16.14 -46.48
CA HIS A 230 45.66 -16.86 -45.64
C HIS A 230 45.49 -18.38 -45.72
N ALA A 231 44.25 -18.90 -45.80
CA ALA A 231 44.00 -20.33 -45.99
C ALA A 231 44.55 -20.83 -47.34
N THR A 232 44.18 -20.19 -48.44
CA THR A 232 44.69 -20.52 -49.78
C THR A 232 46.20 -20.33 -49.90
N SER A 233 46.77 -19.28 -49.28
CA SER A 233 48.23 -19.11 -49.18
C SER A 233 48.89 -20.23 -48.37
N ALA A 234 48.28 -20.67 -47.26
CA ALA A 234 48.77 -21.80 -46.46
C ALA A 234 48.67 -23.14 -47.21
N GLU A 235 47.63 -23.35 -48.04
CA GLU A 235 47.53 -24.50 -48.95
C GLU A 235 48.64 -24.48 -50.01
N ILE A 236 48.92 -23.32 -50.60
CA ILE A 236 50.05 -23.14 -51.55
C ILE A 236 51.39 -23.39 -50.84
N ILE A 237 51.59 -22.88 -49.63
CA ILE A 237 52.80 -23.12 -48.83
C ILE A 237 52.93 -24.61 -48.47
N GLN A 238 51.85 -25.32 -48.12
CA GLN A 238 51.88 -26.76 -47.91
C GLN A 238 52.19 -27.52 -49.21
N LEU A 239 51.63 -27.11 -50.35
CA LEU A 239 51.95 -27.72 -51.65
C LEU A 239 53.44 -27.53 -51.99
N LEU A 240 53.98 -26.32 -51.80
CA LEU A 240 55.39 -26.02 -52.00
C LEU A 240 56.29 -26.79 -51.01
N ALA A 241 55.91 -26.92 -49.75
CA ALA A 241 56.64 -27.73 -48.76
C ALA A 241 56.62 -29.25 -49.10
N ASN A 242 55.49 -29.75 -49.62
CA ASN A 242 55.39 -31.11 -50.15
C ASN A 242 56.25 -31.30 -51.41
N MET A 243 56.34 -30.29 -52.28
CA MET A 243 57.24 -30.32 -53.44
C MET A 243 58.71 -30.27 -53.03
N LEU A 244 59.07 -29.46 -52.04
CA LEU A 244 60.43 -29.38 -51.49
C LEU A 244 60.83 -30.69 -50.82
N THR A 245 60.00 -31.28 -49.96
CA THR A 245 60.30 -32.58 -49.32
C THR A 245 60.37 -33.72 -50.34
N ASN A 246 59.58 -33.70 -51.41
CA ASN A 246 59.74 -34.63 -52.54
C ASN A 246 61.07 -34.40 -53.30
N GLN A 247 61.49 -33.14 -53.50
CA GLN A 247 62.80 -32.83 -54.11
C GLN A 247 63.97 -33.22 -53.20
N GLU A 248 63.86 -33.03 -51.88
CA GLU A 248 64.83 -33.50 -50.90
C GLU A 248 64.95 -35.02 -50.92
N GLN A 249 63.84 -35.77 -50.99
CA GLN A 249 63.87 -37.23 -51.15
C GLN A 249 64.55 -37.65 -52.46
N ILE A 250 64.30 -36.95 -53.57
CA ILE A 250 64.98 -37.20 -54.86
C ILE A 250 66.49 -36.89 -54.74
N ILE A 251 66.86 -35.81 -54.05
CA ILE A 251 68.27 -35.45 -53.79
C ILE A 251 68.95 -36.51 -52.92
N VAL A 252 68.31 -37.00 -51.86
CA VAL A 252 68.84 -38.09 -51.02
C VAL A 252 69.01 -39.37 -51.83
N GLN A 253 68.00 -39.78 -52.61
CA GLN A 253 68.12 -40.94 -53.51
C GLN A 253 69.25 -40.78 -54.55
N LYS A 254 69.49 -39.54 -55.03
CA LYS A 254 70.60 -39.25 -55.94
C LYS A 254 71.95 -39.24 -55.24
N GLN A 255 72.03 -38.78 -54.00
CA GLN A 255 73.23 -38.86 -53.15
C GLN A 255 73.54 -40.32 -52.79
N GLU A 256 72.54 -41.17 -52.53
CA GLU A 256 72.72 -42.62 -52.37
C GLU A 256 73.21 -43.28 -53.66
N GLN A 257 72.66 -42.91 -54.83
CA GLN A 257 73.17 -43.39 -56.12
C GLN A 257 74.62 -42.96 -56.39
N VAL A 258 75.00 -41.72 -56.03
CA VAL A 258 76.39 -41.25 -56.12
C VAL A 258 77.28 -41.99 -55.11
N ALA A 259 76.84 -42.22 -53.88
CA ALA A 259 77.60 -43.00 -52.89
C ALA A 259 77.79 -44.47 -53.32
N GLN A 260 76.83 -45.05 -54.03
CA GLN A 260 76.94 -46.38 -54.64
C GLN A 260 77.89 -46.39 -55.84
N MET A 261 77.87 -45.35 -56.69
CA MET A 261 78.84 -45.12 -57.76
C MET A 261 80.26 -45.01 -57.20
N ASP A 262 80.49 -44.16 -56.20
CA ASP A 262 81.74 -43.98 -55.47
C ASP A 262 82.33 -45.31 -54.96
N VAL A 263 81.49 -46.18 -54.38
CA VAL A 263 81.89 -47.50 -53.88
C VAL A 263 82.21 -48.47 -55.03
N ALA A 264 81.52 -48.36 -56.16
CA ALA A 264 81.86 -49.10 -57.38
C ALA A 264 83.15 -48.60 -58.03
N GLU A 265 83.40 -47.29 -58.06
CA GLU A 265 84.63 -46.70 -58.58
C GLU A 265 85.85 -47.03 -57.72
N ARG A 266 85.72 -47.01 -56.39
CA ARG A 266 86.76 -47.50 -55.47
C ARG A 266 87.11 -48.96 -55.75
N ARG A 267 86.10 -49.84 -55.90
CA ARG A 267 86.32 -51.24 -56.33
C ARG A 267 86.96 -51.38 -57.70
N MET A 268 86.57 -50.56 -58.67
CA MET A 268 87.24 -50.55 -59.98
C MET A 268 88.69 -50.07 -59.88
N SER A 269 89.00 -49.15 -58.97
CA SER A 269 90.37 -48.69 -58.71
C SER A 269 91.22 -49.76 -58.00
N GLU A 270 90.65 -50.45 -57.02
CA GLU A 270 91.25 -51.63 -56.36
C GLU A 270 91.57 -52.74 -57.38
N LEU A 271 90.63 -53.07 -58.26
CA LEU A 271 90.83 -54.05 -59.34
C LEU A 271 91.90 -53.60 -60.36
N ARG A 272 91.90 -52.33 -60.77
CA ARG A 272 92.95 -51.77 -61.64
C ARG A 272 94.33 -51.82 -60.98
N SER A 273 94.41 -51.57 -59.67
CA SER A 273 95.65 -51.66 -58.88
C SER A 273 96.16 -53.11 -58.80
N LEU A 274 95.27 -54.09 -58.61
CA LEU A 274 95.61 -55.52 -58.64
C LEU A 274 96.10 -55.96 -60.04
N ILE A 275 95.42 -55.51 -61.11
CA ILE A 275 95.86 -55.78 -62.50
C ILE A 275 97.24 -55.16 -62.74
N PHE A 276 97.45 -53.88 -62.41
CA PHE A 276 98.73 -53.18 -62.59
C PHE A 276 99.88 -53.84 -61.81
N ASN A 277 99.62 -54.32 -60.59
CA ASN A 277 100.62 -55.05 -59.80
C ASN A 277 100.97 -56.41 -60.45
N ASN A 278 99.99 -57.14 -60.99
CA ASN A 278 100.24 -58.36 -61.76
C ASN A 278 101.02 -58.07 -63.07
N GLU A 279 100.61 -57.07 -63.85
CA GLU A 279 101.32 -56.65 -65.07
C GLU A 279 102.78 -56.23 -64.79
N LYS A 280 103.07 -55.76 -63.58
CA LYS A 280 104.43 -55.39 -63.15
C LYS A 280 105.27 -56.56 -62.64
N THR A 281 104.69 -57.59 -62.02
CA THR A 281 105.43 -58.77 -61.55
C THR A 281 105.64 -59.81 -62.64
N TYR A 282 104.67 -59.97 -63.54
CA TYR A 282 104.71 -60.94 -64.65
C TYR A 282 105.97 -60.88 -65.54
N PRO A 283 106.46 -59.71 -66.00
CA PRO A 283 107.67 -59.65 -66.83
C PRO A 283 108.93 -60.08 -66.07
N ASN A 284 109.03 -59.77 -64.77
CA ASN A 284 110.19 -60.17 -63.95
C ASN A 284 110.24 -61.69 -63.79
N LEU A 285 109.11 -62.30 -63.39
CA LEU A 285 108.98 -63.76 -63.27
C LEU A 285 109.21 -64.48 -64.60
N ARG A 286 108.78 -63.88 -65.73
CA ARG A 286 109.05 -64.39 -67.08
C ARG A 286 110.53 -64.29 -67.47
N GLN A 287 111.24 -63.28 -66.97
CA GLN A 287 112.67 -63.11 -67.21
C GLN A 287 113.53 -64.04 -66.33
N GLU A 288 113.14 -64.27 -65.08
CA GLU A 288 113.74 -65.32 -64.23
C GLU A 288 113.58 -66.71 -64.89
N ASN A 289 112.37 -67.08 -65.31
CA ASN A 289 112.13 -68.36 -65.99
C ASN A 289 113.01 -68.54 -67.24
N LYS A 290 113.17 -67.48 -68.06
CA LYS A 290 114.11 -67.49 -69.20
C LYS A 290 115.54 -67.79 -68.75
N SER A 291 116.03 -67.09 -67.73
CA SER A 291 117.41 -67.27 -67.24
C SER A 291 117.67 -68.68 -66.70
N TYR A 292 116.66 -69.34 -66.10
CA TYR A 292 116.77 -70.73 -65.67
C TYR A 292 116.76 -71.72 -66.85
N THR A 293 115.94 -71.49 -67.90
CA THR A 293 115.98 -72.32 -69.11
C THR A 293 117.28 -72.14 -69.91
N GLU A 294 117.87 -70.94 -69.91
CA GLU A 294 119.15 -70.67 -70.56
C GLU A 294 120.30 -71.35 -69.80
N GLN A 295 120.30 -71.33 -68.46
CA GLN A 295 121.29 -72.02 -67.62
C GLN A 295 121.24 -73.56 -67.68
N LEU A 296 120.06 -74.15 -67.94
CA LEU A 296 119.93 -75.61 -68.14
C LEU A 296 120.60 -76.03 -69.46
N ASN A 297 120.29 -75.35 -70.56
CA ASN A 297 120.84 -75.66 -71.88
C ASN A 297 122.38 -75.56 -71.93
N GLU A 298 122.97 -74.55 -71.27
CA GLU A 298 124.44 -74.42 -71.16
C GLU A 298 125.10 -75.60 -70.41
N LEU A 299 124.39 -76.19 -69.43
CA LEU A 299 124.90 -77.29 -68.63
C LEU A 299 124.93 -78.60 -69.44
N ASP A 300 123.88 -78.86 -70.21
CA ASP A 300 123.76 -80.08 -71.03
C ASP A 300 124.72 -80.06 -72.23
N GLU A 301 124.92 -78.91 -72.89
CA GLU A 301 125.99 -78.76 -73.89
C GLU A 301 127.37 -79.08 -73.31
N ALA A 302 127.67 -78.60 -72.09
CA ALA A 302 128.95 -78.81 -71.43
C ALA A 302 129.20 -80.28 -71.04
N ILE A 303 128.14 -81.05 -70.78
CA ILE A 303 128.19 -82.50 -70.51
C ILE A 303 128.40 -83.27 -71.83
N ALA A 304 127.61 -82.96 -72.86
CA ALA A 304 127.70 -83.60 -74.18
C ALA A 304 129.12 -83.46 -74.78
N LYS A 305 129.70 -82.27 -74.74
CA LYS A 305 131.04 -81.95 -75.28
C LYS A 305 132.15 -82.82 -74.66
N LYS A 306 132.16 -82.94 -73.33
CA LYS A 306 133.16 -83.73 -72.59
C LYS A 306 133.07 -85.25 -72.83
N SER A 307 131.93 -85.75 -73.27
CA SER A 307 131.79 -87.17 -73.64
C SER A 307 132.42 -87.49 -75.00
N LYS A 308 132.25 -86.58 -75.98
CA LYS A 308 132.75 -86.72 -77.37
C LYS A 308 134.29 -86.67 -77.42
N ASP A 309 134.92 -85.76 -76.70
CA ASP A 309 136.40 -85.65 -76.65
C ASP A 309 137.08 -86.95 -76.18
N LYS A 310 136.47 -87.62 -75.19
CA LYS A 310 137.03 -88.80 -74.53
C LYS A 310 137.12 -90.03 -75.44
N THR A 311 136.20 -90.21 -76.38
CA THR A 311 136.18 -91.36 -77.30
C THR A 311 137.12 -91.17 -78.50
N ILE A 312 137.20 -89.96 -79.04
CA ILE A 312 138.07 -89.62 -80.20
C ILE A 312 139.55 -89.86 -79.87
N ILE A 313 140.01 -89.42 -78.70
CA ILE A 313 141.41 -89.59 -78.25
C ILE A 313 141.81 -91.08 -78.16
N LEU A 314 140.91 -91.95 -77.70
CA LEU A 314 141.17 -93.39 -77.56
C LEU A 314 141.25 -94.13 -78.90
N ALA A 315 140.56 -93.65 -79.94
CA ALA A 315 140.63 -94.22 -81.28
C ALA A 315 141.98 -93.89 -81.97
N ASN A 316 142.39 -92.62 -81.92
CA ASN A 316 143.59 -92.16 -82.61
C ASN A 316 144.88 -92.77 -82.03
N LEU A 317 144.97 -92.96 -80.71
CA LEU A 317 146.10 -93.64 -80.07
C LEU A 317 146.27 -95.09 -80.54
N ARG A 318 145.18 -95.84 -80.78
CA ARG A 318 145.27 -97.20 -81.36
C ARG A 318 145.77 -97.19 -82.80
N ARG A 319 145.36 -96.20 -83.61
CA ARG A 319 145.71 -96.12 -85.04
C ARG A 319 147.18 -95.73 -85.25
N ALA A 320 147.72 -94.84 -84.41
CA ALA A 320 149.12 -94.41 -84.47
C ALA A 320 150.12 -95.57 -84.23
N VAL A 321 149.83 -96.45 -83.27
CA VAL A 321 150.73 -97.57 -82.90
C VAL A 321 150.89 -98.57 -84.06
N GLY A 322 149.83 -98.82 -84.85
CA GLY A 322 149.89 -99.73 -86.00
C GLY A 322 150.78 -99.26 -87.14
N LEU A 323 150.81 -97.95 -87.42
CA LEU A 323 151.62 -97.38 -88.50
C LEU A 323 153.13 -97.40 -88.20
N ILE A 324 153.50 -97.21 -86.91
CA ILE A 324 154.90 -97.27 -86.48
C ILE A 324 155.46 -98.69 -86.73
N THR A 325 154.70 -99.73 -86.43
CA THR A 325 155.10 -101.15 -86.66
C THR A 325 155.21 -101.55 -88.13
N GLU A 326 154.66 -100.77 -89.06
CA GLU A 326 154.78 -101.01 -90.50
C GLU A 326 155.97 -100.26 -91.10
N SER A 327 156.25 -99.04 -90.61
CA SER A 327 157.37 -98.20 -91.08
C SER A 327 158.75 -98.85 -90.94
N LEU A 328 158.92 -99.75 -89.96
CA LEU A 328 160.19 -100.45 -89.68
C LEU A 328 160.50 -101.58 -90.66
N LYS A 329 159.63 -101.91 -91.63
CA LYS A 329 159.85 -103.01 -92.59
C LYS A 329 160.39 -102.59 -93.95
N ILE A 330 160.49 -101.29 -94.24
CA ILE A 330 160.78 -100.79 -95.62
C ILE A 330 162.26 -100.41 -95.83
N ARG A 331 163.11 -100.42 -94.79
CA ARG A 331 164.48 -99.88 -94.90
C ARG A 331 165.59 -100.90 -95.21
N ASP A 332 165.31 -102.20 -95.19
CA ASP A 332 166.33 -103.24 -95.37
C ASP A 332 166.60 -103.65 -96.83
N GLU A 333 165.79 -103.13 -97.77
CA GLU A 333 165.92 -103.30 -99.22
C GLU A 333 165.96 -101.89 -99.88
N GLU A 334 166.79 -101.56 -100.87
CA GLU A 334 167.48 -102.42 -101.84
C GLU A 334 168.85 -101.81 -102.29
N LYS A 335 169.71 -102.63 -102.92
CA LYS A 335 170.94 -102.18 -103.63
C LYS A 335 171.00 -102.84 -105.01
N ALA A 336 170.85 -102.09 -106.10
CA ALA A 336 171.11 -102.58 -107.46
C ALA A 336 171.55 -101.47 -108.43
N SER A 337 172.21 -101.89 -109.51
CA SER A 337 172.62 -101.14 -110.73
C SER A 337 172.02 -99.74 -110.99
N GLY A 338 172.74 -98.74 -111.47
CA GLY A 338 174.13 -98.72 -111.96
C GLY A 338 174.28 -97.88 -113.24
N PHE A 339 175.25 -96.95 -113.23
CA PHE A 339 175.95 -96.39 -114.41
C PHE A 339 175.17 -95.55 -115.45
N THR A 340 175.20 -94.22 -115.33
CA THR A 340 176.02 -93.32 -116.21
C THR A 340 175.80 -91.82 -115.95
N ALA A 341 176.87 -91.04 -116.22
CA ALA A 341 176.90 -89.63 -116.66
C ALA A 341 176.13 -88.52 -115.89
N ASP A 342 176.89 -87.82 -115.03
CA ASP A 342 176.84 -86.38 -114.72
C ASP A 342 175.62 -85.81 -113.94
N ARG A 343 175.73 -84.51 -113.60
CA ARG A 343 175.04 -83.76 -112.54
C ARG A 343 173.52 -83.62 -112.71
N SER A 344 172.87 -83.41 -111.56
CA SER A 344 171.45 -83.06 -111.34
C SER A 344 170.45 -84.23 -111.29
N ARG A 345 170.05 -84.66 -110.08
CA ARG A 345 168.78 -85.41 -109.87
C ARG A 345 168.16 -85.36 -108.46
N ASP A 346 168.60 -84.44 -107.60
CA ASP A 346 168.20 -84.30 -106.18
C ASP A 346 166.73 -83.91 -105.90
N LEU A 347 165.81 -83.99 -106.87
CA LEU A 347 164.41 -83.54 -106.71
C LEU A 347 163.43 -84.66 -106.32
N ILE A 348 163.62 -85.90 -106.79
CA ILE A 348 162.59 -86.97 -106.64
C ILE A 348 162.48 -87.48 -105.18
N ALA A 349 163.50 -87.24 -104.35
CA ALA A 349 163.47 -87.51 -102.91
C ALA A 349 162.46 -86.64 -102.12
N SER A 350 161.93 -85.57 -102.73
CA SER A 350 161.04 -84.60 -102.07
C SER A 350 159.53 -84.88 -102.20
N GLU A 351 159.09 -85.67 -103.20
CA GLU A 351 157.63 -85.84 -103.44
C GLU A 351 157.01 -86.99 -102.64
N LYS A 352 157.68 -88.15 -102.54
CA LYS A 352 157.12 -89.32 -101.84
C LYS A 352 157.02 -89.11 -100.33
N THR A 353 157.97 -88.39 -99.74
CA THR A 353 157.95 -87.94 -98.34
C THR A 353 156.82 -86.93 -98.09
N GLY A 354 156.58 -86.00 -99.02
CA GLY A 354 155.47 -85.04 -98.96
C GLY A 354 154.09 -85.71 -99.02
N ASN A 355 153.91 -86.75 -99.85
CA ASN A 355 152.63 -87.44 -99.95
C ASN A 355 152.32 -88.33 -98.73
N LEU A 356 153.32 -88.94 -98.07
CA LEU A 356 153.09 -89.65 -96.80
C LEU A 356 152.64 -88.68 -95.69
N PHE A 357 153.26 -87.50 -95.62
CA PHE A 357 152.86 -86.46 -94.65
C PHE A 357 151.44 -85.93 -94.89
N LYS A 358 150.98 -85.86 -96.16
CA LYS A 358 149.58 -85.51 -96.47
C LYS A 358 148.58 -86.50 -95.89
N GLN A 359 148.78 -87.81 -96.08
CA GLN A 359 147.89 -88.83 -95.51
C GLN A 359 147.89 -88.83 -93.99
N LEU A 360 149.04 -88.56 -93.37
CA LEU A 360 149.15 -88.41 -91.91
C LEU A 360 148.41 -87.17 -91.40
N HIS A 361 148.39 -86.08 -92.18
CA HIS A 361 147.64 -84.86 -91.87
C HIS A 361 146.13 -85.02 -92.07
N GLU A 362 145.71 -85.71 -93.14
CA GLU A 362 144.30 -85.91 -93.53
C GLU A 362 143.54 -86.77 -92.50
N ILE A 363 144.18 -87.81 -91.94
CA ILE A 363 143.63 -88.62 -90.85
C ILE A 363 143.50 -87.83 -89.52
N LEU A 364 144.26 -86.74 -89.35
CA LEU A 364 144.25 -85.91 -88.13
C LEU A 364 143.22 -84.76 -88.16
N THR A 365 142.54 -84.51 -89.30
CA THR A 365 141.73 -83.28 -89.49
C THR A 365 140.28 -83.48 -89.94
N SER A 366 139.76 -84.72 -90.02
CA SER A 366 138.48 -84.98 -90.72
C SER A 366 137.39 -85.65 -89.87
N THR A 367 136.40 -84.84 -89.47
CA THR A 367 134.93 -85.11 -89.40
C THR A 367 134.44 -86.40 -88.72
N GLU A 368 133.71 -86.37 -87.59
CA GLU A 368 132.29 -85.92 -87.39
C GLU A 368 131.20 -86.87 -87.94
N ASN A 369 130.13 -87.07 -87.16
CA ASN A 369 128.69 -87.22 -87.53
C ASN A 369 127.81 -87.64 -86.31
N GLU A 370 126.51 -87.32 -86.31
CA GLU A 370 125.59 -87.34 -85.13
C GLU A 370 124.13 -87.76 -85.49
N VAL A 371 123.30 -88.17 -84.50
CA VAL A 371 121.80 -88.14 -84.46
C VAL A 371 121.28 -88.20 -82.99
N ASP A 372 120.19 -87.49 -82.64
CA ASP A 372 119.57 -87.35 -81.28
C ASP A 372 118.02 -87.58 -81.22
N LEU A 373 117.37 -87.58 -80.02
CA LEU A 373 115.90 -87.67 -79.70
C LEU A 373 115.52 -87.15 -78.27
N GLU A 374 114.32 -86.52 -78.00
CA GLU A 374 113.60 -86.47 -76.66
C GLU A 374 112.13 -85.86 -76.61
N GLU A 375 111.56 -85.46 -75.42
CA GLU A 375 110.10 -85.55 -74.96
C GLU A 375 109.52 -84.40 -74.01
N ILE A 376 108.25 -84.47 -73.45
CA ILE A 376 107.66 -83.92 -72.12
C ILE A 376 106.37 -82.93 -72.09
N GLU A 377 105.61 -82.73 -70.95
CA GLU A 377 104.18 -82.13 -70.81
C GLU A 377 103.73 -80.96 -69.79
N PRO A 378 102.96 -81.07 -68.62
CA PRO A 378 101.76 -80.23 -68.21
C PRO A 378 101.70 -79.62 -66.72
N GLN A 379 100.67 -79.10 -65.95
CA GLN A 379 99.16 -78.84 -65.89
C GLN A 379 98.69 -77.92 -64.65
N SER A 380 97.43 -77.35 -64.49
CA SER A 380 96.70 -76.94 -63.18
C SER A 380 95.42 -75.98 -63.21
N SER A 381 94.45 -75.96 -62.20
CA SER A 381 93.62 -74.77 -61.62
C SER A 381 92.20 -74.95 -60.86
N ASP A 382 92.00 -74.38 -59.62
CA ASP A 382 91.00 -73.41 -58.93
C ASP A 382 89.40 -73.33 -58.70
N LEU A 383 88.96 -72.52 -57.66
CA LEU A 383 87.65 -71.78 -57.25
C LEU A 383 86.46 -72.47 -56.43
N GLU A 384 85.38 -71.90 -55.75
CA GLU A 384 84.67 -70.56 -55.49
C GLU A 384 83.77 -70.47 -54.12
N ASN A 385 82.66 -69.66 -53.96
CA ASN A 385 81.98 -69.14 -52.69
C ASN A 385 80.39 -69.20 -52.52
N LYS A 386 79.75 -68.52 -51.49
CA LYS A 386 78.26 -68.29 -51.29
C LYS A 386 77.80 -67.10 -50.34
N ARG A 387 76.49 -66.70 -50.28
CA ARG A 387 75.99 -65.42 -49.59
C ARG A 387 74.45 -65.26 -49.21
N THR A 388 74.12 -64.44 -48.18
CA THR A 388 72.92 -63.52 -47.89
C THR A 388 71.42 -63.95 -47.72
N THR A 389 70.62 -63.27 -46.84
CA THR A 389 69.31 -62.54 -47.07
C THR A 389 68.61 -61.92 -45.81
N LEU A 390 67.45 -61.21 -45.95
CA LEU A 390 66.78 -60.24 -45.01
C LEU A 390 65.22 -60.19 -45.15
N ASN A 391 64.43 -59.53 -44.24
CA ASN A 391 63.03 -59.04 -44.53
C ASN A 391 62.36 -58.03 -43.51
N VAL A 392 61.14 -57.50 -43.83
CA VAL A 392 60.56 -56.17 -43.38
C VAL A 392 59.01 -56.14 -43.12
N ARG A 393 58.45 -55.20 -42.29
CA ARG A 393 57.10 -54.53 -42.47
C ARG A 393 56.70 -53.33 -41.54
N GLU A 394 55.55 -52.67 -41.80
CA GLU A 394 55.13 -51.30 -41.34
C GLU A 394 53.64 -51.09 -40.88
N ALA A 395 53.31 -49.86 -40.40
CA ALA A 395 52.02 -49.10 -40.34
C ALA A 395 50.98 -49.34 -39.19
N GLY A 396 50.15 -48.38 -38.71
CA GLY A 396 50.07 -46.89 -38.88
C GLY A 396 48.74 -46.19 -38.41
N LYS A 397 48.72 -44.83 -38.30
CA LYS A 397 47.57 -43.83 -38.23
C LYS A 397 46.89 -43.35 -36.90
N ARG A 398 47.03 -42.03 -36.63
CA ARG A 398 46.04 -40.91 -36.36
C ARG A 398 45.00 -40.84 -35.19
N ARG A 399 45.14 -39.74 -34.39
CA ARG A 399 44.17 -38.62 -34.05
C ARG A 399 43.18 -38.59 -32.83
N ASP A 400 43.03 -37.33 -32.37
CA ASP A 400 41.88 -36.57 -31.78
C ASP A 400 41.45 -36.63 -30.27
N ASN A 401 41.04 -35.45 -29.77
CA ASN A 401 40.33 -35.16 -28.51
C ASN A 401 38.84 -34.88 -28.81
N LEU A 402 37.90 -35.16 -27.90
CA LEU A 402 36.54 -34.57 -27.93
C LEU A 402 35.78 -34.72 -26.59
N SER A 403 34.86 -33.79 -26.32
CA SER A 403 34.05 -33.72 -25.07
C SER A 403 32.57 -34.07 -25.27
N TYR A 404 32.21 -34.69 -26.40
CA TYR A 404 30.84 -35.09 -26.74
C TYR A 404 30.84 -36.50 -27.35
N ALA A 405 29.82 -37.30 -27.03
CA ALA A 405 29.61 -38.64 -27.60
C ALA A 405 28.48 -38.62 -28.64
N LEU A 406 28.58 -39.47 -29.67
CA LEU A 406 27.52 -39.64 -30.66
C LEU A 406 26.35 -40.41 -30.05
N GLY A 407 25.17 -39.80 -29.93
CA GLY A 407 23.94 -40.51 -29.55
C GLY A 407 22.76 -39.63 -29.14
N ASP A 408 22.98 -38.53 -28.42
CA ASP A 408 21.90 -37.73 -27.85
C ASP A 408 21.19 -36.85 -28.89
N ILE A 409 20.06 -37.36 -29.40
CA ILE A 409 19.09 -36.60 -30.21
C ILE A 409 18.26 -35.74 -29.25
N GLY A 410 18.45 -34.42 -29.29
CA GLY A 410 17.96 -33.51 -28.25
C GLY A 410 16.43 -33.38 -28.14
N PHE A 411 15.82 -34.10 -27.20
CA PHE A 411 14.53 -33.79 -26.59
C PHE A 411 14.55 -34.07 -25.07
N VAL A 412 13.79 -33.27 -24.31
CA VAL A 412 13.64 -33.31 -22.83
C VAL A 412 14.87 -32.85 -22.01
N PRO A 413 14.99 -31.54 -21.74
CA PRO A 413 15.62 -31.05 -20.51
C PRO A 413 14.85 -31.56 -19.29
N ARG A 414 15.56 -31.98 -18.23
CA ARG A 414 14.93 -32.47 -17.00
C ARG A 414 14.26 -31.34 -16.22
N ARG A 415 13.11 -31.64 -15.60
CA ARG A 415 12.54 -30.81 -14.53
C ARG A 415 13.38 -30.94 -13.25
N ASP A 416 13.04 -30.12 -12.25
CA ASP A 416 13.58 -30.16 -10.88
C ASP A 416 14.99 -29.56 -10.68
N ALA A 417 15.32 -28.53 -11.45
CA ALA A 417 16.34 -27.54 -11.09
C ALA A 417 15.71 -26.13 -11.05
N ILE A 418 15.41 -25.61 -9.85
CA ILE A 418 14.91 -24.23 -9.67
C ILE A 418 16.07 -23.26 -9.84
N LEU A 419 16.22 -22.72 -11.06
CA LEU A 419 17.19 -21.67 -11.34
C LEU A 419 16.71 -20.36 -10.74
N LEU A 420 17.30 -19.97 -9.59
CA LEU A 420 17.14 -18.63 -9.02
C LEU A 420 17.43 -17.57 -10.09
N THR A 421 16.54 -16.58 -10.18
CA THR A 421 16.66 -15.51 -11.17
C THR A 421 17.86 -14.61 -10.83
N ASN A 422 18.31 -13.81 -11.80
CA ASN A 422 19.39 -12.86 -11.54
C ASN A 422 18.97 -11.74 -10.57
N PHE A 423 17.65 -11.51 -10.41
CA PHE A 423 17.09 -10.63 -9.39
C PHE A 423 17.27 -11.20 -7.98
N ASP A 424 17.02 -12.50 -7.77
CA ASP A 424 17.24 -13.18 -6.49
C ASP A 424 18.72 -13.17 -6.07
N LYS A 425 19.62 -13.33 -7.05
CA LYS A 425 21.08 -13.28 -6.84
C LYS A 425 21.55 -11.87 -6.43
N MET A 426 21.00 -10.82 -7.04
CA MET A 426 21.29 -9.43 -6.61
C MET A 426 20.79 -9.17 -5.18
N GLN A 427 19.57 -9.59 -4.81
CA GLN A 427 19.06 -9.39 -3.44
C GLN A 427 19.91 -10.07 -2.36
N GLN A 428 20.65 -11.13 -2.69
CA GLN A 428 21.53 -11.80 -1.72
C GLN A 428 22.88 -11.09 -1.51
N GLN A 429 23.34 -10.24 -2.43
CA GLN A 429 24.67 -9.62 -2.36
C GLN A 429 24.70 -8.23 -1.69
N VAL A 430 23.58 -7.51 -1.62
CA VAL A 430 23.60 -6.07 -1.26
C VAL A 430 23.39 -5.78 0.24
N TYR A 431 22.76 -6.66 1.03
CA TYR A 431 22.47 -6.38 2.45
C TYR A 431 22.72 -7.57 3.42
N PRO A 432 23.48 -7.35 4.52
CA PRO A 432 23.67 -8.33 5.58
C PRO A 432 22.38 -8.56 6.39
N ALA A 433 22.29 -9.70 7.07
CA ALA A 433 21.02 -10.26 7.53
C ALA A 433 20.21 -9.41 8.55
N ARG A 434 20.81 -8.42 9.23
CA ARG A 434 20.14 -7.67 10.32
C ARG A 434 19.10 -6.63 9.85
N GLU A 435 19.13 -6.17 8.62
CA GLU A 435 18.27 -5.07 8.15
C GLU A 435 16.94 -5.56 7.55
N ARG A 436 16.84 -6.86 7.23
CA ARG A 436 15.67 -7.50 6.60
C ARG A 436 14.40 -7.42 7.47
N ASP A 437 14.57 -7.38 8.80
CA ASP A 437 13.48 -7.22 9.77
C ASP A 437 13.03 -5.77 10.00
N ILE A 438 13.76 -4.78 9.48
CA ILE A 438 13.37 -3.36 9.54
C ILE A 438 12.41 -3.06 8.39
N VAL A 439 12.76 -3.45 7.17
CA VAL A 439 11.93 -3.28 5.96
C VAL A 439 10.57 -4.01 6.11
N ARG A 440 10.56 -5.21 6.69
CA ARG A 440 9.33 -5.95 6.99
C ARG A 440 8.44 -5.29 8.07
N ARG A 441 9.00 -4.40 8.89
CA ARG A 441 8.25 -3.64 9.92
C ARG A 441 7.77 -2.28 9.44
N THR A 442 8.49 -1.60 8.53
CA THR A 442 8.01 -0.36 7.90
C THR A 442 6.87 -0.63 6.92
N ALA A 443 6.98 -1.66 6.07
CA ALA A 443 5.94 -2.05 5.11
C ALA A 443 4.58 -2.46 5.73
N LYS A 444 4.53 -2.75 7.04
CA LYS A 444 3.29 -3.04 7.78
C LYS A 444 2.68 -1.84 8.50
N LYS A 445 3.28 -0.64 8.41
CA LYS A 445 2.75 0.60 9.03
C LYS A 445 2.18 1.60 8.02
N SER A 446 2.32 1.37 6.72
CA SER A 446 1.88 2.27 5.65
C SER A 446 0.51 1.92 5.03
N VAL A 447 -0.17 0.87 5.48
CA VAL A 447 -1.53 0.49 5.02
C VAL A 447 -2.58 0.93 6.04
N ALA A 448 -2.61 2.23 6.33
CA ALA A 448 -3.58 2.85 7.24
C ALA A 448 -3.72 4.35 6.97
N VAL A 449 -4.38 4.74 5.87
CA VAL A 449 -5.03 6.04 5.59
C VAL A 449 -5.68 5.99 4.20
N GLN A 450 -6.76 6.76 3.97
CA GLN A 450 -7.42 7.04 2.68
C GLN A 450 -8.05 5.86 1.89
N THR A 451 -9.33 5.59 2.18
CA THR A 451 -10.35 5.31 1.17
C THR A 451 -11.66 6.04 1.53
N PRO A 452 -12.07 7.11 0.82
CA PRO A 452 -13.39 7.71 1.02
C PRO A 452 -14.46 6.84 0.35
N GLY A 453 -15.44 6.35 1.13
CA GLY A 453 -16.44 5.41 0.66
C GLY A 453 -17.55 6.05 -0.19
N LEU A 454 -17.97 5.35 -1.24
CA LEU A 454 -19.22 5.67 -1.97
C LEU A 454 -20.43 5.36 -1.07
N ALA A 455 -21.27 6.35 -0.81
CA ALA A 455 -22.57 6.12 -0.17
C ALA A 455 -23.58 5.56 -1.18
N ARG A 456 -23.91 4.26 -1.06
CA ARG A 456 -25.04 3.62 -1.76
C ARG A 456 -26.15 3.37 -0.74
N GLY A 457 -27.36 3.87 -1.01
CA GLY A 457 -28.44 3.88 -0.03
C GLY A 457 -29.26 2.59 0.02
N SER A 458 -29.67 2.23 1.24
CA SER A 458 -30.84 1.40 1.56
C SER A 458 -31.44 1.98 2.86
N PHE A 459 -32.76 2.10 3.02
CA PHE A 459 -33.63 1.02 3.50
C PHE A 459 -32.95 0.13 4.55
N GLY A 460 -33.41 0.03 5.81
CA GLY A 460 -34.60 0.60 6.42
C GLY A 460 -35.32 -0.48 7.22
N SER A 461 -35.08 -0.53 8.52
CA SER A 461 -35.65 -1.54 9.41
C SER A 461 -35.73 -1.02 10.85
N ASP A 462 -36.81 -1.43 11.50
CA ASP A 462 -37.22 -1.15 12.87
C ASP A 462 -36.19 -1.47 13.96
N VAL A 463 -36.46 -0.99 15.19
CA VAL A 463 -36.80 -1.83 16.36
C VAL A 463 -36.80 -0.95 17.63
N SER A 464 -37.95 -0.87 18.28
CA SER A 464 -38.08 -0.31 19.64
C SER A 464 -37.54 -1.30 20.68
N LEU A 465 -36.77 -0.82 21.67
CA LEU A 465 -36.27 -1.67 22.77
C LEU A 465 -36.43 -0.97 24.13
N ASN A 466 -37.46 -1.40 24.88
CA ASN A 466 -37.67 -1.02 26.27
C ASN A 466 -37.05 -2.07 27.19
N HIS A 467 -36.10 -1.71 28.06
CA HIS A 467 -35.80 -2.51 29.24
C HIS A 467 -35.23 -1.71 30.43
N LEU A 468 -35.97 -1.80 31.54
CA LEU A 468 -35.58 -1.76 32.97
C LEU A 468 -34.63 -0.66 33.51
N GLY A 469 -35.04 -0.07 34.65
CA GLY A 469 -34.12 0.44 35.69
C GLY A 469 -33.75 -0.68 36.67
N PRO A 470 -33.70 -0.47 38.01
CA PRO A 470 -33.78 0.77 38.79
C PRO A 470 -32.50 0.99 39.64
N TYR A 471 -32.47 2.00 40.53
CA TYR A 471 -32.17 1.85 41.97
C TYR A 471 -32.29 3.20 42.72
N ASP A 472 -31.93 3.24 44.00
CA ASP A 472 -32.64 4.02 45.03
C ASP A 472 -31.71 4.95 45.87
N ASN A 473 -32.32 5.94 46.53
CA ASN A 473 -31.84 6.73 47.70
C ASN A 473 -30.43 7.39 47.71
N ASN A 474 -30.36 8.72 47.96
CA ASN A 474 -30.00 9.24 49.30
C ASN A 474 -29.95 10.79 49.49
N VAL A 475 -30.39 11.22 50.69
CA VAL A 475 -29.80 12.26 51.58
C VAL A 475 -29.83 13.77 51.20
N HIS A 476 -30.60 14.55 51.99
CA HIS A 476 -30.36 15.89 52.61
C HIS A 476 -29.65 17.03 51.83
N ASP A 477 -29.99 18.33 51.89
CA ASP A 477 -30.83 19.16 52.78
C ASP A 477 -30.63 20.67 52.42
N SER A 478 -31.38 21.56 53.09
CA SER A 478 -31.08 22.99 53.39
C SER A 478 -31.23 24.09 52.31
N THR A 479 -32.40 24.75 52.37
CA THR A 479 -32.66 26.19 52.11
C THR A 479 -32.54 26.70 50.64
N ARG A 480 -33.50 27.47 50.09
CA ARG A 480 -33.91 28.81 50.56
C ARG A 480 -35.23 29.31 49.94
N GLU A 481 -36.16 29.68 50.82
CA GLU A 481 -37.22 30.73 50.75
C GLU A 481 -37.81 31.30 49.43
N GLN A 482 -39.17 31.41 49.45
CA GLN A 482 -40.04 32.46 48.85
C GLN A 482 -40.03 32.63 47.30
N PHE A 483 -41.14 32.42 46.57
CA PHE A 483 -42.36 33.25 46.64
C PHE A 483 -43.63 32.57 46.07
N ASN A 484 -44.79 33.19 46.31
CA ASN A 484 -46.15 32.66 46.05
C ASN A 484 -46.50 32.34 44.59
N ARG A 485 -47.30 31.28 44.39
CA ARG A 485 -48.20 31.10 43.23
C ARG A 485 -49.66 31.02 43.70
N PRO A 486 -50.60 31.80 43.13
CA PRO A 486 -52.03 31.53 43.29
C PRO A 486 -52.48 30.38 42.36
N THR A 487 -53.56 29.69 42.75
CA THR A 487 -54.13 28.56 42.02
C THR A 487 -55.12 28.98 40.93
N PHE A 488 -55.13 28.25 39.82
CA PHE A 488 -56.22 28.27 38.84
C PHE A 488 -56.91 26.90 38.84
N GLY A 489 -58.22 26.88 39.12
CA GLY A 489 -59.06 25.69 38.96
C GLY A 489 -59.64 25.60 37.54
N PRO A 490 -59.98 24.40 37.05
CA PRO A 490 -60.56 24.22 35.72
C PRO A 490 -62.03 24.68 35.69
N VAL A 491 -62.40 25.39 34.61
CA VAL A 491 -63.78 25.88 34.37
C VAL A 491 -64.68 24.76 33.82
N ALA A 492 -65.98 24.86 34.08
CA ALA A 492 -66.97 23.81 33.86
C ALA A 492 -67.32 23.53 32.38
N ARG A 493 -67.93 22.35 32.16
CA ARG A 493 -68.44 21.87 30.86
C ARG A 493 -69.68 22.66 30.41
N VAL A 494 -69.77 22.93 29.10
CA VAL A 494 -71.02 23.38 28.45
C VAL A 494 -71.79 22.15 27.94
N PRO A 495 -73.11 22.02 28.20
CA PRO A 495 -73.92 20.93 27.65
C PRO A 495 -74.42 21.25 26.22
N HIS A 496 -74.51 20.22 25.37
CA HIS A 496 -75.25 20.31 24.11
C HIS A 496 -76.75 20.38 24.36
N VAL A 497 -77.48 21.12 23.52
CA VAL A 497 -78.93 20.96 23.30
C VAL A 497 -79.14 20.48 21.86
N ILE A 498 -80.06 19.54 21.69
CA ILE A 498 -80.28 18.81 20.43
C ILE A 498 -81.37 19.49 19.59
N SER A 499 -81.31 19.27 18.27
CA SER A 499 -82.26 19.72 17.26
C SER A 499 -83.72 19.32 17.52
N ALA A 500 -84.68 20.15 17.07
CA ALA A 500 -85.60 19.78 15.98
C ALA A 500 -86.61 20.88 15.63
N THR A 501 -86.78 21.19 14.35
CA THR A 501 -88.11 21.40 13.71
C THR A 501 -87.98 21.46 12.18
N ASN A 502 -89.03 21.05 11.46
CA ASN A 502 -89.06 20.95 9.99
C ASN A 502 -90.06 21.94 9.36
N ARG A 503 -89.70 22.51 8.20
CA ARG A 503 -90.50 22.88 6.99
C ARG A 503 -89.75 24.02 6.26
N VAL A 504 -89.44 23.98 4.94
CA VAL A 504 -90.22 23.66 3.72
C VAL A 504 -91.12 24.83 3.29
N VAL A 505 -91.21 25.04 1.97
CA VAL A 505 -91.73 26.22 1.20
C VAL A 505 -90.65 27.31 1.01
N GLN A 506 -90.30 27.89 -0.15
CA GLN A 506 -90.42 27.67 -1.62
C GLN A 506 -90.57 29.06 -2.29
N TYR A 507 -90.05 29.22 -3.52
CA TYR A 507 -90.14 30.38 -4.43
C TYR A 507 -89.21 31.61 -4.24
N LEU A 508 -88.59 31.98 -5.38
CA LEU A 508 -88.32 33.33 -5.92
C LEU A 508 -87.67 34.40 -5.03
N PHE A 509 -86.40 34.72 -5.31
CA PHE A 509 -86.10 35.72 -6.35
C PHE A 509 -84.75 35.43 -7.05
#